data_AF-A0A1D3D7L4-F1
#
_entry.id   AF-A0A1D3D7L4-F1
#
_cell.length_a   1.000
_cell.length_b   1.000
_cell.length_c   1.000
_cell.angle_alpha   90.00
_cell.angle_beta   90.00
_cell.angle_gamma   90.00
#
_symmetry.space_group_name_H-M   'P 1'
#
loop_
_entity.id
_entity.type
_entity.pdbx_description
1 polymer ?
#
loop_
_entity_poly.entity_id
_entity_poly.type
_entity_poly.pdbx_seq_one_letter_code
_entity_poly.pdbx_strand_id
1 'polypeptide(L)'
;MEIDAPAGVPLVVQLLHILMSAAFMQYYSRGDVSAEEVKLLKQLRVDLPRTHAGRKFFAHPRIQLGMERVLFLWAVKHPASGYVQGINDLLTPFVAVFLHAALGKDPEELSIDEIDEEVLVQVEADSFWCLAKLLAHIQDHYTSGQPGIRRLVVRLRDIVKRVDGV
;
A
#
# COMPACT_ATOMS: atom_id res chain seq x y z
N MET A 1 -0.57 28.65 -21.28
CA MET A 1 0.04 27.40 -21.77
C MET A 1 -0.73 26.30 -21.10
N GLU A 2 -1.85 25.92 -21.71
CA GLU A 2 -2.76 24.89 -21.20
C GLU A 2 -2.04 23.55 -21.25
N ILE A 3 -1.98 22.89 -20.10
CA ILE A 3 -1.53 21.50 -20.02
C ILE A 3 -2.78 20.67 -20.33
N ASP A 4 -2.90 20.22 -21.57
CA ASP A 4 -3.91 19.22 -21.96
C ASP A 4 -3.61 17.93 -21.21
N ALA A 5 -4.49 17.56 -20.28
CA ALA A 5 -4.48 16.25 -19.63
C ALA A 5 -4.87 15.18 -20.66
N PRO A 6 -4.22 13.99 -20.66
CA PRO A 6 -4.56 12.92 -21.59
C PRO A 6 -6.03 12.51 -21.42
N ALA A 7 -6.75 12.52 -22.55
CA ALA A 7 -8.17 12.20 -22.60
C ALA A 7 -8.46 10.78 -22.11
N GLY A 8 -9.25 10.65 -21.04
CA GLY A 8 -9.86 9.37 -20.64
C GLY A 8 -9.74 8.97 -19.17
N VAL A 9 -9.06 9.74 -18.33
CA VAL A 9 -9.00 9.41 -16.89
C VAL A 9 -10.35 9.75 -16.25
N PRO A 10 -11.08 8.77 -15.64
CA PRO A 10 -12.38 9.03 -15.05
C PRO A 10 -12.29 10.14 -13.98
N LEU A 11 -13.30 11.03 -13.93
CA LEU A 11 -13.34 12.16 -12.98
C LEU A 11 -13.09 11.73 -11.52
N VAL A 12 -13.53 10.50 -11.18
CA VAL A 12 -13.28 9.89 -9.87
C VAL A 12 -11.78 9.67 -9.60
N VAL A 13 -10.99 9.27 -10.58
CA VAL A 13 -9.54 9.05 -10.44
C VAL A 13 -8.81 10.38 -10.26
N GLN A 14 -9.22 11.43 -10.98
CA GLN A 14 -8.70 12.79 -10.75
C GLN A 14 -9.04 13.31 -9.35
N LEU A 15 -10.28 13.08 -8.87
CA LEU A 15 -10.68 13.42 -7.50
C LEU A 15 -9.90 12.63 -6.44
N LEU A 16 -9.64 11.33 -6.67
CA LEU A 16 -8.86 10.49 -5.75
C LEU A 16 -7.39 10.89 -5.72
N HIS A 17 -6.82 11.25 -6.87
CA HIS A 17 -5.48 11.83 -6.98
C HIS A 17 -5.39 13.15 -6.21
N ILE A 18 -6.35 14.07 -6.41
CA ILE A 18 -6.42 15.34 -5.67
C ILE A 18 -6.56 15.10 -4.17
N LEU A 19 -7.37 14.13 -3.74
CA LEU A 19 -7.57 13.83 -2.32
C LEU A 19 -6.34 13.21 -1.67
N MET A 20 -5.61 12.33 -2.37
CA MET A 20 -4.37 11.75 -1.85
C MET A 20 -3.25 12.81 -1.81
N SER A 21 -3.08 13.58 -2.88
CA SER A 21 -2.11 14.69 -2.95
C SER A 21 -2.45 15.79 -1.95
N ALA A 22 -3.73 16.14 -1.76
CA ALA A 22 -4.15 17.11 -0.75
C ALA A 22 -3.97 16.56 0.67
N ALA A 23 -4.32 15.29 0.93
CA ALA A 23 -4.07 14.66 2.23
C ALA A 23 -2.57 14.61 2.53
N PHE A 24 -1.74 14.34 1.53
CA PHE A 24 -0.29 14.33 1.64
C PHE A 24 0.25 15.74 1.92
N MET A 25 -0.12 16.72 1.10
CA MET A 25 0.29 18.12 1.26
C MET A 25 -0.18 18.67 2.61
N GLN A 26 -1.41 18.41 3.02
CA GLN A 26 -1.95 18.83 4.31
C GLN A 26 -1.20 18.17 5.49
N TYR A 27 -0.83 16.89 5.35
CA TYR A 27 -0.09 16.17 6.38
C TYR A 27 1.33 16.73 6.57
N TYR A 28 2.09 16.87 5.49
CA TYR A 28 3.46 17.38 5.56
C TYR A 28 3.55 18.88 5.84
N SER A 29 2.48 19.64 5.57
CA SER A 29 2.36 21.06 5.92
C SER A 29 2.06 21.29 7.40
N ARG A 30 1.73 20.25 8.17
CA ARG A 30 1.39 20.37 9.59
C ARG A 30 2.60 20.66 10.48
N GLY A 31 3.81 20.51 9.96
CA GLY A 31 5.08 20.93 10.57
C GLY A 31 5.53 20.14 11.81
N ASP A 32 4.61 19.46 12.49
CA ASP A 32 4.88 18.66 13.68
C ASP A 32 4.52 17.19 13.43
N VAL A 33 5.55 16.34 13.40
CA VAL A 33 5.44 14.88 13.21
C VAL A 33 5.53 14.23 14.59
N SER A 34 4.51 13.49 14.99
CA SER A 34 4.49 12.89 16.32
C SER A 34 5.55 11.79 16.49
N ALA A 35 5.93 11.50 17.73
CA ALA A 35 6.90 10.44 18.03
C ALA A 35 6.47 9.07 17.48
N GLU A 36 5.15 8.79 17.48
CA GLU A 36 4.60 7.56 16.92
C GLU A 36 4.70 7.52 15.39
N GLU A 37 4.49 8.65 14.71
CA GLU A 37 4.65 8.75 13.26
C GLU A 37 6.12 8.59 12.83
N VAL A 38 7.05 9.16 13.60
CA VAL A 38 8.50 8.93 13.39
C VAL A 38 8.85 7.46 13.55
N LYS A 39 8.30 6.78 14.57
CA LYS A 39 8.52 5.35 14.81
C LYS A 39 7.95 4.51 13.66
N LEU A 40 6.76 4.86 13.18
CA LEU A 40 6.09 4.22 12.06
C LEU A 40 6.92 4.34 10.77
N LEU A 41 7.40 5.54 10.43
CA LEU A 41 8.27 5.76 9.27
C LEU A 41 9.57 4.96 9.36
N LYS A 42 10.21 4.94 10.54
CA LYS A 42 11.41 4.13 10.76
C LYS A 42 11.15 2.65 10.48
N GLN A 43 10.00 2.13 10.91
CA GLN A 43 9.65 0.73 10.67
C GLN A 43 9.40 0.45 9.18
N LEU A 44 8.65 1.32 8.49
CA LEU A 44 8.42 1.20 7.04
C LEU A 44 9.74 1.16 6.26
N ARG A 45 10.70 2.04 6.59
CA ARG A 45 12.01 2.10 5.94
C ARG A 45 12.90 0.90 6.20
N VAL A 46 12.61 0.12 7.24
CA VAL A 46 13.27 -1.17 7.51
C VAL A 46 12.58 -2.31 6.75
N ASP A 47 11.26 -2.26 6.60
CA ASP A 47 10.47 -3.34 6.01
C ASP A 47 10.42 -3.29 4.48
N LEU A 48 10.25 -2.11 3.90
CA LEU A 48 10.10 -1.93 2.45
C LEU A 48 11.29 -2.47 1.64
N PRO A 49 12.57 -2.25 2.02
CA PRO A 49 13.70 -2.83 1.30
C PRO A 49 13.73 -4.37 1.30
N ARG A 50 13.03 -5.01 2.26
CA ARG A 50 12.96 -6.47 2.40
C ARG A 50 11.69 -7.05 1.76
N THR A 51 10.74 -6.20 1.36
CA THR A 51 9.43 -6.58 0.85
C THR A 51 9.56 -7.07 -0.59
N HIS A 52 9.21 -8.32 -0.85
CA HIS A 52 9.22 -8.93 -2.19
C HIS A 52 10.53 -8.72 -2.99
N ALA A 53 11.68 -8.80 -2.31
CA ALA A 53 13.01 -8.56 -2.89
C ALA A 53 13.41 -9.45 -4.09
N GLY A 54 12.63 -10.50 -4.39
CA GLY A 54 12.80 -11.33 -5.60
C GLY A 54 12.40 -10.62 -6.90
N ARG A 55 11.64 -9.52 -6.82
CA ARG A 55 11.29 -8.65 -7.97
C ARG A 55 12.02 -7.32 -7.82
N LYS A 56 12.91 -7.01 -8.77
CA LYS A 56 13.83 -5.87 -8.71
C LYS A 56 13.12 -4.53 -8.69
N PHE A 57 11.95 -4.40 -9.34
CA PHE A 57 11.25 -3.12 -9.35
C PHE A 57 10.75 -2.71 -7.95
N PHE A 58 10.48 -3.65 -7.03
CA PHE A 58 10.16 -3.32 -5.63
C PHE A 58 11.35 -2.76 -4.85
N ALA A 59 12.58 -3.06 -5.29
CA ALA A 59 13.78 -2.45 -4.72
C ALA A 59 14.02 -1.02 -5.23
N HIS A 60 13.27 -0.57 -6.25
CA HIS A 60 13.49 0.74 -6.86
C HIS A 60 13.04 1.88 -5.93
N PRO A 61 13.84 2.94 -5.72
CA PRO A 61 13.51 4.03 -4.79
C PRO A 61 12.17 4.70 -5.07
N ARG A 62 11.81 4.91 -6.35
CA ARG A 62 10.50 5.50 -6.72
C ARG A 62 9.32 4.63 -6.28
N ILE A 63 9.44 3.30 -6.39
CA ILE A 63 8.40 2.36 -5.96
C ILE A 63 8.34 2.29 -4.43
N GLN A 64 9.48 2.19 -3.76
CA GLN A 64 9.53 2.19 -2.29
C GLN A 64 8.95 3.47 -1.70
N LEU A 65 9.23 4.63 -2.31
CA LEU A 65 8.67 5.89 -1.87
C LEU A 65 7.14 5.91 -2.01
N GLY A 66 6.60 5.47 -3.16
CA GLY A 66 5.15 5.33 -3.34
C GLY A 66 4.51 4.38 -2.30
N MET A 67 5.14 3.23 -2.05
CA MET A 67 4.68 2.29 -1.03
C MET A 67 4.75 2.87 0.40
N GLU A 68 5.83 3.61 0.74
CA GLU A 68 5.96 4.32 2.02
C GLU A 68 4.77 5.28 2.20
N ARG A 69 4.45 6.09 1.18
CA ARG A 69 3.33 7.04 1.24
C ARG A 69 1.98 6.34 1.45
N VAL A 70 1.69 5.28 0.71
CA VAL A 70 0.43 4.51 0.83
C VAL A 70 0.28 3.93 2.23
N LEU A 71 1.30 3.22 2.70
CA LEU A 71 1.26 2.52 3.99
C LEU A 71 1.22 3.52 5.15
N PHE A 72 2.01 4.58 5.06
CA PHE A 72 2.03 5.65 6.04
C PHE A 72 0.66 6.32 6.16
N LEU A 73 0.09 6.78 5.04
CA LEU A 73 -1.21 7.45 5.02
C LEU A 73 -2.33 6.54 5.55
N TRP A 74 -2.31 5.26 5.18
CA TRP A 74 -3.29 4.31 5.68
C TRP A 74 -3.15 4.16 7.21
N ALA A 75 -1.94 3.95 7.70
CA ALA A 75 -1.69 3.66 9.10
C ALA A 75 -2.02 4.85 10.03
N VAL A 76 -1.68 6.10 9.66
CA VAL A 76 -2.04 7.28 10.46
C VAL A 76 -3.55 7.50 10.55
N LYS A 77 -4.31 7.08 9.52
CA LYS A 77 -5.78 7.12 9.53
C LYS A 77 -6.44 5.99 10.33
N HIS A 78 -5.68 4.95 10.70
CA HIS A 78 -6.18 3.76 11.39
C HIS A 78 -5.36 3.48 12.67
N PRO A 79 -5.38 4.37 13.68
CA PRO A 79 -4.52 4.29 14.86
C PRO A 79 -4.73 3.03 15.71
N ALA A 80 -5.90 2.39 15.62
CA ALA A 80 -6.16 1.12 16.31
C ALA A 80 -5.29 -0.05 15.80
N SER A 81 -4.79 0.06 14.57
CA SER A 81 -3.83 -0.88 13.98
C SER A 81 -2.44 -0.25 13.86
N GLY A 82 -2.35 1.00 13.38
CA GLY A 82 -1.09 1.57 12.92
C GLY A 82 -0.50 0.77 11.76
N TYR A 83 0.82 0.78 11.63
CA TYR A 83 1.52 -0.13 10.70
C TYR A 83 1.92 -1.40 11.43
N VAL A 84 1.56 -2.55 10.86
CA VAL A 84 1.96 -3.88 11.32
C VAL A 84 2.68 -4.58 10.18
N GLN A 85 3.86 -5.15 10.47
CA GLN A 85 4.62 -5.93 9.50
C GLN A 85 3.74 -7.03 8.90
N GLY A 86 3.74 -7.14 7.58
CA GLY A 86 2.85 -7.98 6.78
C GLY A 86 1.82 -7.17 5.99
N ILE A 87 1.46 -5.95 6.40
CA ILE A 87 0.61 -5.06 5.59
C ILE A 87 1.35 -4.61 4.31
N ASN A 88 2.67 -4.40 4.40
CA ASN A 88 3.54 -4.14 3.26
C ASN A 88 3.43 -5.23 2.18
N ASP A 89 3.32 -6.50 2.58
CA ASP A 89 3.19 -7.62 1.64
C ASP A 89 1.80 -7.62 0.97
N LEU A 90 0.74 -7.24 1.70
CA LEU A 90 -0.61 -7.07 1.13
C LEU A 90 -0.70 -5.95 0.08
N LEU A 91 0.18 -4.97 0.12
CA LEU A 91 0.22 -3.88 -0.86
C LEU A 91 0.81 -4.33 -2.20
N THR A 92 1.78 -5.26 -2.18
CA THR A 92 2.55 -5.61 -3.38
C THR A 92 1.74 -6.13 -4.57
N PRO A 93 0.66 -6.94 -4.40
CA PRO A 93 -0.11 -7.39 -5.56
C PRO A 93 -0.81 -6.23 -6.27
N PHE A 94 -1.30 -5.25 -5.51
CA PHE A 94 -1.96 -4.07 -6.09
C PHE A 94 -0.96 -3.22 -6.89
N VAL A 95 0.21 -2.93 -6.32
CA VAL A 95 1.28 -2.19 -7.01
C VAL A 95 1.70 -2.92 -8.28
N ALA A 96 1.96 -4.22 -8.20
CA ALA A 96 2.39 -5.01 -9.36
C ALA A 96 1.33 -5.06 -10.47
N VAL A 97 0.06 -5.30 -10.12
CA VAL A 97 -1.03 -5.41 -11.09
C VAL A 97 -1.32 -4.06 -11.75
N PHE A 98 -1.38 -2.97 -10.98
CA PHE A 98 -1.66 -1.65 -11.55
C PHE A 98 -0.49 -1.11 -12.37
N LEU A 99 0.75 -1.36 -11.94
CA LEU A 99 1.93 -0.99 -12.72
C LEU A 99 1.98 -1.78 -14.04
N HIS A 100 1.72 -3.09 -14.00
CA HIS A 100 1.62 -3.90 -15.21
C HIS A 100 0.51 -3.39 -16.16
N ALA A 101 -0.67 -3.08 -15.62
CA ALA A 101 -1.79 -2.58 -16.41
C ALA A 101 -1.48 -1.22 -17.06
N ALA A 102 -0.81 -0.32 -16.33
CA ALA A 102 -0.44 1.00 -16.85
C ALA A 102 0.67 0.93 -17.91
N LEU A 103 1.63 0.02 -17.76
CA LEU A 103 2.76 -0.14 -18.69
C LEU A 103 2.44 -1.05 -19.89
N GLY A 104 1.38 -1.87 -19.79
CA GLY A 104 1.04 -2.88 -20.79
C GLY A 104 2.04 -4.03 -20.91
N LYS A 105 2.97 -4.17 -19.96
CA LYS A 105 4.01 -5.22 -19.91
C LYS A 105 4.55 -5.43 -18.49
N ASP A 106 5.38 -6.44 -18.26
CA ASP A 106 5.95 -6.68 -16.92
C ASP A 106 6.86 -5.50 -16.52
N PRO A 107 6.69 -4.89 -15.33
CA PRO A 107 7.56 -3.83 -14.84
C PRO A 107 9.05 -4.20 -14.74
N GLU A 108 9.40 -5.49 -14.72
CA GLU A 108 10.80 -5.96 -14.79
C GLU A 108 11.46 -5.72 -16.15
N GLU A 109 10.69 -5.46 -17.20
CA GLU A 109 11.19 -5.27 -18.58
C GLU A 109 11.53 -3.81 -18.90
N LEU A 110 11.31 -2.89 -17.97
CA LEU A 110 11.44 -1.45 -18.17
C LEU A 110 12.29 -0.81 -17.08
N SER A 111 12.91 0.32 -17.40
CA SER A 111 13.50 1.16 -16.37
C SER A 111 12.40 1.93 -15.66
N ILE A 112 12.34 1.81 -14.33
CA ILE A 112 11.37 2.56 -13.51
C ILE A 112 11.62 4.07 -13.60
N ASP A 113 12.85 4.50 -13.91
CA ASP A 113 13.16 5.93 -14.11
C ASP A 113 12.51 6.52 -15.37
N GLU A 114 12.13 5.68 -16.34
CA GLU A 114 11.47 6.11 -17.59
C GLU A 114 9.94 6.21 -17.44
N ILE A 115 9.38 5.82 -16.30
CA ILE A 115 7.94 5.86 -16.06
C ILE A 115 7.54 7.29 -15.67
N ASP A 116 6.52 7.82 -16.33
CA ASP A 116 5.97 9.13 -16.01
C ASP A 116 5.47 9.19 -14.57
N GLU A 117 5.71 10.32 -13.90
CA GLU A 117 5.30 10.51 -12.51
C GLU A 117 3.78 10.40 -12.33
N GLU A 118 3.00 10.86 -13.32
CA GLU A 118 1.54 10.74 -13.32
C GLU A 118 1.08 9.28 -13.25
N VAL A 119 1.77 8.37 -13.95
CA VAL A 119 1.50 6.93 -13.92
C VAL A 119 1.78 6.36 -12.53
N LEU A 120 2.93 6.69 -11.93
CA LEU A 120 3.27 6.19 -10.60
C LEU A 120 2.29 6.68 -9.53
N VAL A 121 1.85 7.94 -9.63
CA VAL A 121 0.87 8.51 -8.70
C VAL A 121 -0.50 7.86 -8.88
N GLN A 122 -0.91 7.55 -10.11
CA GLN A 122 -2.13 6.80 -10.36
C GLN A 122 -2.08 5.40 -9.75
N VAL A 123 -0.97 4.67 -9.98
CA VAL A 123 -0.73 3.34 -9.38
C VAL A 123 -0.77 3.40 -7.85
N GLU A 124 -0.19 4.45 -7.26
CA GLU A 124 -0.23 4.69 -5.82
C GLU A 124 -1.67 4.88 -5.30
N ALA A 125 -2.46 5.72 -5.97
CA ALA A 125 -3.83 6.01 -5.56
C ALA A 125 -4.71 4.75 -5.64
N ASP A 126 -4.66 4.03 -6.76
CA ASP A 126 -5.43 2.80 -6.94
C ASP A 126 -5.02 1.73 -5.92
N SER A 127 -3.71 1.61 -5.65
CA SER A 127 -3.18 0.70 -4.63
C SER A 127 -3.66 1.06 -3.22
N PHE A 128 -3.70 2.35 -2.87
CA PHE A 128 -4.20 2.81 -1.58
C PHE A 128 -5.66 2.42 -1.37
N TRP A 129 -6.54 2.69 -2.35
CA TRP A 129 -7.96 2.41 -2.21
C TRP A 129 -8.25 0.91 -2.15
N CYS A 130 -7.58 0.12 -2.97
CA CYS A 130 -7.71 -1.33 -2.93
C CYS A 130 -7.19 -1.93 -1.62
N LEU A 131 -6.04 -1.47 -1.13
CA LEU A 131 -5.51 -1.88 0.17
C LEU A 131 -6.47 -1.49 1.29
N ALA A 132 -6.97 -0.25 1.30
CA ALA A 132 -7.90 0.23 2.32
C ALA A 132 -9.20 -0.59 2.33
N LYS A 133 -9.73 -0.90 1.14
CA LYS A 133 -10.92 -1.77 1.00
C LYS A 133 -10.63 -3.19 1.47
N LEU A 134 -9.49 -3.77 1.13
CA LEU A 134 -9.10 -5.10 1.64
C LEU A 134 -9.03 -5.10 3.16
N LEU A 135 -8.26 -4.18 3.74
CA LEU A 135 -8.03 -4.09 5.18
C LEU A 135 -9.33 -3.81 5.96
N ALA A 136 -10.30 -3.11 5.38
CA ALA A 136 -11.62 -2.92 5.99
C ALA A 136 -12.34 -4.25 6.32
N HIS A 137 -12.07 -5.33 5.58
CA HIS A 137 -12.68 -6.65 5.82
C HIS A 137 -11.90 -7.51 6.82
N ILE A 138 -10.65 -7.15 7.12
CA ILE A 138 -9.73 -7.92 7.97
C ILE A 138 -9.07 -7.05 9.05
N GLN A 139 -9.74 -5.96 9.47
CA GLN A 139 -9.16 -4.98 10.40
C GLN A 139 -8.61 -5.63 11.66
N ASP A 140 -9.36 -6.59 12.22
CA ASP A 140 -9.00 -7.23 13.47
C ASP A 140 -7.91 -8.30 13.34
N HIS A 141 -7.37 -8.50 12.13
CA HIS A 141 -6.12 -9.24 11.92
C HIS A 141 -4.91 -8.39 12.32
N TYR A 142 -5.03 -7.06 12.28
CA TYR A 142 -3.93 -6.11 12.46
C TYR A 142 -4.11 -5.19 13.67
N THR A 143 -5.21 -5.29 14.40
CA THR A 143 -5.35 -4.64 15.71
C THR A 143 -4.52 -5.35 16.78
N SER A 144 -4.34 -4.68 17.93
CA SER A 144 -3.59 -5.22 19.06
C SER A 144 -4.06 -6.63 19.45
N GLY A 145 -3.11 -7.56 19.61
CA GLY A 145 -3.37 -8.96 19.93
C GLY A 145 -3.81 -9.83 18.75
N GLN A 146 -4.07 -9.24 17.57
CA GLN A 146 -4.44 -9.89 16.31
C GLN A 146 -5.56 -10.94 16.48
N PRO A 147 -6.71 -10.57 17.10
CA PRO A 147 -7.76 -11.51 17.43
C PRO A 147 -8.32 -12.26 16.22
N GLY A 148 -8.38 -11.63 15.05
CA GLY A 148 -8.86 -12.26 13.84
C GLY A 148 -7.94 -13.38 13.35
N ILE A 149 -6.61 -13.17 13.39
CA ILE A 149 -5.63 -14.21 13.08
C ILE A 149 -5.77 -15.39 14.03
N ARG A 150 -5.93 -15.15 15.34
CA ARG A 150 -6.13 -16.22 16.33
C ARG A 150 -7.38 -17.05 16.02
N ARG A 151 -8.49 -16.40 15.65
CA ARG A 151 -9.73 -17.11 15.27
C ARG A 151 -9.52 -17.95 14.01
N LEU A 152 -8.77 -17.46 13.03
CA LEU A 152 -8.45 -18.22 11.81
C LEU A 152 -7.58 -19.44 12.12
N VAL A 153 -6.57 -19.32 12.98
CA VAL A 153 -5.72 -20.46 13.40
C VAL A 153 -6.55 -21.53 14.12
N VAL A 154 -7.45 -21.12 15.03
CA VAL A 154 -8.37 -22.04 15.72
C VAL A 154 -9.29 -22.75 14.72
N ARG A 155 -9.88 -22.00 13.78
CA ARG A 155 -10.73 -22.56 12.73
C ARG A 155 -9.97 -23.54 11.84
N LEU A 156 -8.76 -23.20 11.44
CA LEU A 156 -7.90 -24.07 10.63
C LEU A 156 -7.62 -25.38 11.36
N ARG A 157 -7.22 -25.31 12.64
CA ARG A 157 -7.03 -26.49 13.50
C ARG A 157 -8.29 -27.36 13.50
N ASP A 158 -9.45 -26.77 13.72
CA ASP A 158 -10.71 -27.54 13.82
C ASP A 158 -11.12 -28.17 12.49
N ILE A 159 -10.79 -27.53 11.35
CA ILE A 159 -10.98 -28.10 10.01
C ILE A 159 -10.04 -29.30 9.80
N VAL A 160 -8.76 -29.13 10.10
CA VAL A 160 -7.75 -30.21 9.95
C VAL A 160 -8.15 -31.43 10.78
N LYS A 161 -8.56 -31.24 12.04
CA LYS A 161 -9.04 -32.32 12.90
C LYS A 161 -10.21 -33.10 12.30
N ARG A 162 -11.14 -32.40 11.65
CA ARG A 162 -12.32 -33.02 11.03
C ARG A 162 -11.99 -33.78 9.75
N VAL A 163 -11.02 -33.28 8.97
CA VAL A 163 -10.66 -33.87 7.67
C VAL A 163 -9.68 -35.03 7.83
N ASP A 164 -8.65 -34.86 8.65
CA ASP A 164 -7.56 -35.83 8.79
C ASP A 164 -7.76 -36.84 9.94
N GLY A 165 -8.79 -36.64 10.78
CA GLY A 165 -9.15 -37.58 11.85
C GLY A 165 -8.15 -37.66 13.02
N VAL A 166 -7.25 -36.69 13.15
CA VAL A 166 -6.29 -36.53 14.27
C VAL A 166 -6.76 -35.47 15.26
#